data_AF-A0A968Q7P5-F1
#
_entry.id   AF-A0A968Q7P5-F1
#
_cell.length_a   1.000
_cell.length_b   1.000
_cell.length_c   1.000
_cell.angle_alpha   90.00
_cell.angle_beta   90.00
_cell.angle_gamma   90.00
#
_symmetry.space_group_name_H-M   'P 1'
#
loop_
_entity.id
_entity.type
_entity.pdbx_description
1 polymer ?
#
loop_
_entity_poly.entity_id
_entity_poly.type
_entity_poly.pdbx_seq_one_letter_code
_entity_poly.pdbx_strand_id
1 'polypeptide(L)'
;MKPQHRELSFRSSVFSFRSLAIASAQADESYCFGARKPLPNLAIEVVITSGGPDKLKRYQALGVPEVWFWEDGEISIYQLTSADYQEVNQS
;
A
#
# COMPACT_ATOMS: atom_id res chain seq x y z
N MET A 1 -13.86 -27.05 -20.45
CA MET A 1 -12.81 -26.48 -19.56
C MET A 1 -13.45 -25.35 -18.76
N LYS A 2 -13.54 -25.47 -17.44
CA LYS A 2 -14.13 -24.41 -16.59
C LYS A 2 -13.07 -23.35 -16.28
N PRO A 3 -13.41 -22.04 -16.32
CA PRO A 3 -12.48 -20.99 -15.96
C PRO A 3 -12.22 -21.05 -14.45
N GLN A 4 -10.95 -21.03 -14.05
CA GLN A 4 -10.56 -20.94 -12.65
C GLN A 4 -10.66 -19.47 -12.24
N HIS A 5 -11.80 -19.07 -11.69
CA HIS A 5 -11.91 -17.78 -11.00
C HIS A 5 -11.02 -17.84 -9.75
N ARG A 6 -9.96 -17.04 -9.73
CA ARG A 6 -9.22 -16.76 -8.50
C ARG A 6 -10.10 -15.87 -7.64
N GLU A 7 -10.64 -16.44 -6.58
CA GLU A 7 -11.36 -15.72 -5.54
C GLU A 7 -10.36 -14.84 -4.78
N LEU A 8 -10.44 -13.53 -4.98
CA LEU A 8 -9.73 -12.57 -4.16
C LEU A 8 -10.51 -12.45 -2.85
N SER A 9 -10.02 -13.10 -1.79
CA SER A 9 -10.61 -12.97 -0.46
C SER A 9 -10.28 -11.59 0.12
N PHE A 10 -11.17 -10.62 -0.10
CA PHE A 10 -11.12 -9.31 0.54
C PHE A 10 -11.77 -9.42 1.92
N ARG A 11 -10.98 -9.73 2.94
CA ARG A 11 -11.43 -9.55 4.34
C ARG A 11 -10.97 -8.18 4.80
N SER A 12 -11.90 -7.23 4.81
CA SER A 12 -11.73 -5.96 5.54
C SER A 12 -11.40 -6.29 7.00
N SER A 13 -10.18 -6.00 7.38
CA SER A 13 -9.71 -5.99 8.76
C SER A 13 -8.72 -4.87 8.85
N VAL A 14 -8.82 -4.09 9.92
CA VAL A 14 -7.83 -3.09 10.32
C VAL A 14 -6.46 -3.79 10.33
N PHE A 15 -5.64 -3.55 9.30
CA PHE A 15 -4.35 -4.22 9.12
C PHE A 15 -3.22 -3.27 9.52
N SER A 16 -2.62 -3.52 10.68
CA SER A 16 -1.43 -2.82 11.15
C SER A 16 -0.19 -3.61 10.75
N PHE A 17 0.73 -2.99 10.01
CA PHE A 17 2.02 -3.57 9.66
C PHE A 17 3.08 -3.09 10.65
N ARG A 18 3.95 -3.99 11.09
CA ARG A 18 5.11 -3.71 11.95
C ARG A 18 6.33 -4.41 11.37
N SER A 19 7.44 -3.68 11.15
CA SER A 19 8.75 -4.33 11.03
C SER A 19 9.30 -4.55 12.45
N LEU A 20 10.00 -5.67 12.67
CA LEU A 20 10.50 -6.10 13.99
C LEU A 20 11.46 -5.11 14.67
N ALA A 21 11.84 -3.99 14.03
CA ALA A 21 12.78 -3.04 14.62
C ALA A 21 12.62 -1.54 14.28
N ILE A 22 11.78 -1.10 13.31
CA ILE A 22 12.02 0.26 12.72
C ILE A 22 10.77 1.11 12.43
N ALA A 23 9.61 0.53 12.07
CA ALA A 23 8.42 1.33 11.73
C ALA A 23 7.11 0.54 11.86
N SER A 24 6.01 1.28 11.99
CA SER A 24 4.65 0.76 11.84
C SER A 24 3.77 1.71 11.03
N ALA A 25 2.95 1.17 10.13
CA ALA A 25 1.96 1.92 9.37
C ALA A 25 0.66 1.10 9.28
N GLN A 26 -0.46 1.80 9.23
CA GLN A 26 -1.77 1.22 8.99
C GLN A 26 -2.33 1.90 7.76
N ALA A 27 -2.57 1.09 6.73
CA ALA A 27 -3.26 1.52 5.53
C ALA A 27 -4.77 1.49 5.76
N ASP A 28 -5.50 2.36 5.04
CA ASP A 28 -6.96 2.26 5.00
C ASP A 28 -7.38 0.97 4.29
N GLU A 29 -6.68 0.61 3.21
CA GLU A 29 -6.79 -0.69 2.55
C GLU A 29 -5.42 -1.23 2.12
N SER A 30 -5.26 -2.56 2.09
CA SER A 30 -3.99 -3.18 1.66
C SER A 30 -4.16 -4.56 1.06
N TYR A 31 -3.30 -4.89 0.11
CA TYR A 31 -3.40 -6.12 -0.68
C TYR A 31 -2.08 -6.87 -0.75
N CYS A 32 -2.14 -8.18 -0.53
CA CYS A 32 -1.05 -9.10 -0.83
C CYS A 32 -1.37 -9.82 -2.15
N PHE A 33 -0.45 -9.75 -3.12
CA PHE A 33 -0.61 -10.50 -4.36
C PHE A 33 -0.02 -11.90 -4.23
N GLY A 34 -0.80 -12.90 -4.63
CA GLY A 34 -0.43 -14.31 -4.54
C GLY A 34 -0.62 -14.87 -3.13
N ALA A 35 0.48 -15.04 -2.40
CA ALA A 35 0.46 -15.60 -1.05
C ALA A 35 0.36 -14.50 0.02
N ARG A 36 -0.15 -14.87 1.20
CA ARG A 36 -0.19 -14.00 2.37
C ARG A 36 1.24 -13.71 2.85
N LYS A 37 1.54 -12.43 3.08
CA LYS A 37 2.86 -11.95 3.51
C LYS A 37 2.71 -11.04 4.74
N PRO A 38 3.78 -10.85 5.54
CA PRO A 38 3.78 -9.89 6.64
C PRO A 38 3.67 -8.44 6.20
N LEU A 39 4.12 -8.13 4.97
CA LEU A 39 4.05 -6.80 4.36
C LEU A 39 3.21 -6.90 3.08
N PRO A 40 2.35 -5.91 2.81
CA PRO A 40 1.50 -5.92 1.63
C PRO A 40 2.33 -5.62 0.39
N ASN A 41 1.80 -5.99 -0.77
CA ASN A 41 2.33 -5.53 -2.05
C ASN A 41 1.84 -4.12 -2.38
N LEU A 42 0.61 -3.80 -1.99
CA LEU A 42 -0.05 -2.52 -2.24
C LEU A 42 -0.70 -2.01 -0.95
N ALA A 43 -0.49 -0.74 -0.65
CA ALA A 43 -1.24 0.01 0.37
C ALA A 43 -2.01 1.17 -0.27
N ILE A 44 -3.23 1.44 0.20
CA ILE A 44 -4.06 2.55 -0.27
C ILE A 44 -4.40 3.43 0.93
N GLU A 45 -4.30 4.75 0.73
CA GLU A 45 -4.53 5.79 1.70
C GLU A 45 -5.55 6.80 1.16
N VAL A 46 -6.58 7.07 1.94
CA VAL A 46 -7.60 8.09 1.65
C VAL A 46 -7.25 9.33 2.48
N VAL A 47 -6.73 10.35 1.82
CA VAL A 47 -6.29 11.59 2.48
C VAL A 47 -7.46 12.58 2.48
N ILE A 48 -8.08 12.75 3.65
CA ILE A 48 -9.15 13.74 3.87
C ILE A 48 -8.60 15.03 4.52
N THR A 49 -7.48 14.92 5.22
CA THR A 49 -6.76 16.04 5.85
C THR A 49 -5.27 15.87 5.53
N SER A 50 -4.56 16.97 5.29
CA SER A 50 -3.24 17.08 4.63
C SER A 50 -2.03 16.41 5.31
N GLY A 51 -2.20 15.26 5.97
CA GLY A 51 -1.18 14.49 6.69
C GLY A 51 -0.50 13.37 5.88
N GLY A 52 -0.63 13.35 4.55
CA GLY A 52 -0.11 12.29 3.66
C GLY A 52 1.42 12.05 3.68
N PRO A 53 2.28 13.09 3.66
CA PRO A 53 3.72 12.92 3.41
C PRO A 53 4.49 12.08 4.45
N ASP A 54 4.06 12.12 5.72
CA ASP A 54 4.70 11.36 6.81
C ASP A 54 4.41 9.85 6.71
N LYS A 55 3.34 9.44 6.02
CA LYS A 55 3.03 8.03 5.82
C LYS A 55 3.93 7.39 4.77
N LEU A 56 4.31 8.13 3.73
CA LEU A 56 5.21 7.62 2.67
C LEU A 56 6.55 7.16 3.24
N LYS A 57 7.17 7.95 4.12
CA LYS A 57 8.43 7.59 4.81
C LYS A 57 8.30 6.33 5.67
N ARG A 58 7.15 6.13 6.32
CA ARG A 58 6.88 4.90 7.09
C ARG A 58 6.76 3.69 6.17
N TYR A 59 6.05 3.81 5.05
CA TYR A 59 5.96 2.73 4.07
C TYR A 59 7.30 2.39 3.43
N GLN A 60 8.17 3.39 3.24
CA GLN A 60 9.53 3.21 2.74
C GLN A 60 10.36 2.40 3.73
N ALA A 61 10.33 2.77 5.01
CA ALA A 61 11.00 2.03 6.08
C ALA A 61 10.46 0.60 6.26
N LEU A 62 9.18 0.37 5.92
CA LEU A 62 8.56 -0.95 5.90
C LEU A 62 8.88 -1.73 4.61
N GLY A 63 9.31 -1.08 3.54
CA GLY A 63 9.58 -1.71 2.26
C GLY A 63 8.33 -2.12 1.47
N VAL A 64 7.23 -1.36 1.58
CA VAL A 64 6.00 -1.63 0.81
C VAL A 64 6.24 -1.27 -0.66
N PRO A 65 6.09 -2.20 -1.62
CA PRO A 65 6.45 -1.93 -3.01
C PRO A 65 5.66 -0.80 -3.67
N GLU A 66 4.38 -0.66 -3.36
CA GLU A 66 3.48 0.30 -4.01
C GLU A 66 2.50 0.92 -3.02
N VAL A 67 2.31 2.24 -3.10
CA VAL A 67 1.39 2.99 -2.23
C VAL A 67 0.59 3.98 -3.07
N TRP A 68 -0.73 3.95 -2.94
CA TRP A 68 -1.64 4.86 -3.64
C TRP A 68 -2.25 5.83 -2.64
N PHE A 69 -2.23 7.11 -2.98
CA PHE A 69 -2.95 8.14 -2.25
C PHE A 69 -4.10 8.62 -3.10
N TRP A 70 -5.29 8.62 -2.51
CA TRP A 70 -6.42 9.35 -3.04
C TRP A 70 -6.58 10.63 -2.22
N GLU A 71 -6.45 11.79 -2.85
CA GLU A 71 -6.56 13.11 -2.23
C GLU A 71 -7.31 14.04 -3.19
N ASP A 72 -8.32 14.77 -2.71
CA ASP A 72 -9.09 15.76 -3.47
C ASP A 72 -9.62 15.28 -4.85
N GLY A 73 -9.95 13.98 -4.95
CA GLY A 73 -10.48 13.37 -6.17
C GLY A 73 -9.41 12.89 -7.16
N GLU A 74 -8.14 13.08 -6.87
CA GLU A 74 -7.01 12.61 -7.68
C GLU A 74 -6.33 11.40 -7.01
N ILE A 75 -5.75 10.52 -7.84
CA ILE A 75 -4.95 9.39 -7.37
C ILE A 75 -3.49 9.65 -7.74
N SER A 76 -2.64 9.70 -6.72
CA SER A 76 -1.18 9.67 -6.88
C SER A 76 -0.64 8.29 -6.55
N ILE A 77 0.13 7.71 -7.47
CA ILE A 77 0.69 6.36 -7.34
C ILE A 77 2.19 6.47 -7.08
N TYR A 78 2.67 5.81 -6.02
CA TYR A 78 4.07 5.79 -5.65
C TYR A 78 4.62 4.36 -5.69
N GLN A 79 5.73 4.18 -6.40
CA GLN A 79 6.46 2.91 -6.46
C GLN A 79 7.81 3.02 -5.76
N LEU A 80 8.09 2.05 -4.88
CA LEU A 80 9.36 1.97 -4.16
C LEU A 80 10.44 1.47 -5.11
N THR A 81 11.42 2.32 -5.37
CA THR A 81 12.64 1.96 -6.11
C THR A 81 13.73 1.51 -5.14
N SER A 82 14.98 1.42 -5.61
CA SER A 82 16.12 0.98 -4.79
C SER A 82 16.38 1.84 -3.55
N ALA A 83 15.97 3.10 -3.56
CA ALA A 83 16.24 4.06 -2.48
C ALA A 83 14.99 4.78 -1.98
N ASP A 84 14.13 5.24 -2.89
CA ASP A 84 13.00 6.11 -2.56
C ASP A 84 11.75 5.78 -3.39
N TYR A 85 10.62 6.31 -2.96
CA TYR A 85 9.40 6.30 -3.76
C TYR A 85 9.50 7.28 -4.92
N GLN A 86 9.07 6.84 -6.10
CA GLN A 86 8.84 7.69 -7.25
C GLN A 86 7.35 7.70 -7.57
N GLU A 87 6.82 8.90 -7.82
CA GLU A 87 5.47 9.03 -8.36
C GLU A 87 5.48 8.51 -9.80
N VAL A 88 4.55 7.60 -10.11
CA VAL A 88 4.39 7.03 -11.45
C VAL A 88 3.06 7.48 -12.03
N ASN A 89 3.14 8.11 -13.20
CA ASN A 89 1.98 8.43 -14.01
C ASN A 89 1.86 7.36 -15.09
N GLN A 90 0.79 6.56 -15.05
CA GLN A 90 0.43 5.69 -16.17
C GLN A 90 -0.56 6.46 -17.07
N SER A 91 -0.06 6.89 -18.22
CA SER A 91 -0.82 7.49 -19.32
C SER A 91 -1.50 6.43 -20.19
#